data_AF-A0A1E4ZP11-F1
#
_entry.id   AF-A0A1E4ZP11-F1
#
_cell.length_a   1.000
_cell.length_b   1.000
_cell.length_c   1.000
_cell.angle_alpha   90.00
_cell.angle_beta   90.00
_cell.angle_gamma   90.00
#
_symmetry.space_group_name_H-M   'P 1'
#
loop_
_entity.id
_entity.type
_entity.pdbx_description
1 polymer ?
#
loop_
_entity_poly.entity_id
_entity_poly.type
_entity_poly.pdbx_seq_one_letter_code
_entity_poly.pdbx_strand_id
1 'polypeptide(L)'
;MYDKGADSENNRSLLKQKGLKDGISRKKPKGKPISYWNKLRNKLIAKRRFVVERTFWTFKRVYGLSRSRYLGLAKTHAEVLLKSIAYNLKRGLNLFLKKPLQEECI
;
A
#
# COMPACT_ATOMS: atom_id res chain seq x y z
N MET A 1 0.54 -5.55 -8.64
CA MET A 1 1.16 -4.21 -8.52
C MET A 1 2.51 -4.26 -9.23
N TYR A 2 2.71 -3.40 -10.22
CA TYR A 2 3.82 -3.39 -11.18
C TYR A 2 5.10 -2.79 -10.56
N ASP A 3 5.57 -3.29 -9.42
CA ASP A 3 6.71 -2.62 -8.75
C ASP A 3 8.06 -3.09 -9.28
N LYS A 4 8.31 -4.41 -9.28
CA LYS A 4 9.56 -4.96 -9.83
C LYS A 4 9.71 -4.72 -11.33
N GLY A 5 8.60 -4.42 -12.02
CA GLY A 5 8.60 -4.02 -13.44
C GLY A 5 9.23 -2.65 -13.67
N ALA A 6 9.21 -1.78 -12.66
CA ALA A 6 9.82 -0.44 -12.73
C ALA A 6 11.32 -0.44 -12.36
N ASP A 7 11.91 -1.59 -12.02
CA ASP A 7 13.34 -1.66 -11.68
C ASP A 7 14.21 -1.56 -12.93
N SER A 8 14.66 -0.35 -13.23
CA SER A 8 15.58 -0.04 -14.34
C SER A 8 16.67 0.92 -13.89
N GLU A 9 17.80 0.94 -14.61
CA GLU A 9 18.89 1.87 -14.33
C GLU A 9 18.46 3.33 -14.57
N ASN A 10 17.73 3.59 -15.65
CA ASN A 10 17.17 4.91 -15.97
C ASN A 10 16.26 5.44 -14.86
N ASN A 11 15.43 4.59 -14.26
CA ASN A 11 14.58 5.03 -13.15
C ASN A 11 15.40 5.35 -11.90
N ARG A 12 16.49 4.62 -11.65
CA ARG A 12 17.37 4.88 -10.50
C ARG A 12 18.15 6.19 -10.68
N SER A 13 18.68 6.45 -11.87
CA SER A 13 19.37 7.70 -12.16
C SER A 13 18.42 8.89 -12.08
N LEU A 14 17.20 8.75 -12.63
CA LEU A 14 16.16 9.78 -12.54
C LEU A 14 15.76 10.08 -11.09
N LEU A 15 15.56 9.05 -10.25
CA LEU A 15 15.24 9.24 -8.83
C LEU A 15 16.39 9.96 -8.10
N LYS A 16 17.64 9.60 -8.40
CA LYS A 16 18.81 10.27 -7.84
C LYS A 16 18.90 11.74 -8.27
N GLN A 17 18.68 12.03 -9.55
CA GLN A 17 18.66 13.39 -10.08
C GLN A 17 17.57 14.25 -9.42
N LYS A 18 16.40 13.66 -9.14
CA LYS A 18 15.30 14.33 -8.44
C LYS A 18 15.47 14.38 -6.91
N GLY A 19 16.56 13.87 -6.35
CA GLY A 19 16.76 13.80 -4.90
C GLY A 19 15.77 12.89 -4.16
N LEU A 20 15.13 11.96 -4.86
CA LEU A 20 14.10 11.07 -4.30
C LEU A 20 14.70 9.76 -3.81
N LYS A 21 14.21 9.28 -2.66
CA LYS A 21 14.60 7.97 -2.13
C LYS A 21 14.06 6.85 -3.00
N ASP A 22 14.94 5.94 -3.40
CA ASP A 22 14.57 4.80 -4.23
C ASP A 22 13.83 3.72 -3.43
N GLY A 23 12.50 3.72 -3.59
CA GLY A 23 11.58 2.77 -3.01
C GLY A 23 11.16 1.61 -3.91
N ILE A 24 11.83 1.40 -5.06
CA ILE A 24 11.48 0.35 -6.03
C ILE A 24 12.11 -0.98 -5.61
N SER A 25 11.34 -2.08 -5.63
CA SER A 25 11.88 -3.41 -5.33
C SER A 25 12.80 -3.91 -6.44
N ARG A 26 13.94 -4.49 -6.07
CA ARG A 26 14.90 -5.04 -7.01
C ARG A 26 14.40 -6.33 -7.66
N LYS A 27 14.52 -6.38 -8.99
CA LYS A 27 14.23 -7.57 -9.79
C LYS A 27 15.33 -8.63 -9.57
N LYS A 28 14.95 -9.91 -9.65
CA LYS A 28 15.93 -11.00 -9.65
C LYS A 28 16.70 -10.96 -10.98
N PRO A 29 18.04 -10.97 -10.97
CA PRO A 29 18.83 -11.07 -12.19
C PRO A 29 18.59 -12.41 -12.91
N LYS A 30 18.61 -12.39 -14.26
CA LYS A 30 18.42 -13.62 -15.06
C LYS A 30 19.58 -14.58 -14.81
N GLY A 31 19.27 -15.85 -14.57
CA GLY A 31 20.27 -16.91 -14.35
C GLY A 31 21.07 -16.81 -13.05
N LYS A 32 20.80 -15.84 -12.16
CA LYS A 32 21.56 -15.65 -10.92
C LYS A 32 20.64 -15.52 -9.69
N PRO A 33 21.11 -15.93 -8.49
CA PRO A 33 20.37 -15.68 -7.26
C PRO A 33 20.35 -14.17 -6.95
N ILE A 34 19.30 -13.73 -6.25
CA ILE A 34 19.22 -12.36 -5.75
C ILE A 34 20.14 -12.21 -4.53
N SER A 35 21.00 -11.18 -4.55
CA SER A 35 21.90 -10.85 -3.44
C SER A 35 21.15 -10.70 -2.12
N TYR A 36 21.79 -11.10 -1.02
CA TYR A 36 21.26 -10.98 0.34
C TYR A 36 20.77 -9.55 0.65
N TRP A 37 21.57 -8.54 0.31
CA TRP A 37 21.22 -7.12 0.52
C TRP A 37 19.97 -6.70 -0.26
N ASN A 38 19.81 -7.20 -1.49
CA ASN A 38 18.62 -6.94 -2.29
C ASN A 38 17.37 -7.64 -1.71
N LYS A 39 17.52 -8.83 -1.12
CA LYS A 39 16.41 -9.49 -0.39
C LYS A 39 15.99 -8.67 0.82
N LEU A 40 16.95 -8.25 1.64
CA LEU A 40 16.68 -7.47 2.85
C LEU A 40 16.00 -6.14 2.51
N ARG A 41 16.53 -5.42 1.52
CA ARG A 41 15.92 -4.18 1.00
C ARG A 41 14.47 -4.41 0.55
N ASN A 42 14.23 -5.42 -0.28
CA ASN A 42 12.89 -5.74 -0.76
C ASN A 42 11.94 -6.09 0.41
N LYS A 43 12.43 -6.78 1.45
CA LYS A 43 11.65 -7.10 2.66
C LYS A 43 11.25 -5.82 3.41
N LEU A 44 12.15 -4.86 3.56
CA LEU A 44 11.85 -3.58 4.21
C LEU A 44 10.84 -2.74 3.42
N ILE A 45 11.00 -2.68 2.10
CA ILE A 45 10.03 -2.00 1.21
C ILE A 45 8.66 -2.67 1.31
N ALA A 46 8.61 -4.00 1.25
CA ALA A 46 7.37 -4.77 1.39
C ALA A 46 6.68 -4.51 2.73
N LYS A 47 7.43 -4.47 3.84
CA LYS A 47 6.87 -4.18 5.18
C LYS A 47 6.14 -2.83 5.21
N ARG A 48 6.71 -1.79 4.60
CA ARG A 48 6.07 -0.47 4.53
C ARG A 48 4.81 -0.49 3.67
N ARG A 49 4.86 -1.17 2.52
CA ARG A 49 3.75 -1.19 1.56
C ARG A 49 2.59 -2.07 1.98
N PHE A 50 2.88 -3.11 2.75
CA PHE A 50 1.89 -4.06 3.24
C PHE A 50 0.70 -3.38 3.93
N VAL A 51 0.92 -2.25 4.62
CA VAL A 51 -0.16 -1.46 5.24
C VAL A 51 -1.16 -0.98 4.19
N VAL A 52 -0.67 -0.40 3.10
CA VAL A 52 -1.49 0.15 2.01
C VAL A 52 -2.11 -0.98 1.18
N GLU A 53 -1.32 -2.00 0.83
CA GLU A 53 -1.79 -3.14 0.06
C GLU A 53 -2.89 -3.92 0.77
N ARG A 54 -2.80 -4.06 2.10
CA ARG A 54 -3.86 -4.66 2.92
C ARG A 54 -5.17 -3.87 2.82
N THR A 55 -5.12 -2.53 2.90
CA THR A 55 -6.32 -1.70 2.75
C THR A 55 -6.96 -1.87 1.38
N PHE A 56 -6.16 -1.85 0.31
CA PHE A 56 -6.68 -2.11 -1.04
C PHE A 56 -7.25 -3.52 -1.21
N TRP A 57 -6.64 -4.52 -0.57
CA TRP A 57 -7.16 -5.88 -0.55
C TRP A 57 -8.53 -5.92 0.13
N THR A 58 -8.67 -5.28 1.29
CA THR A 58 -9.96 -5.15 2.00
C THR A 58 -10.99 -4.43 1.13
N PHE A 59 -10.61 -3.35 0.45
CA PHE A 59 -11.52 -2.64 -0.46
C PHE A 59 -12.03 -3.52 -1.59
N LYS A 60 -11.16 -4.30 -2.22
CA LYS A 60 -11.55 -5.19 -3.32
C LYS A 60 -12.38 -6.39 -2.85
N ARG A 61 -12.03 -7.00 -1.73
CA ARG A 61 -12.63 -8.27 -1.25
C ARG A 61 -13.85 -8.08 -0.37
N VAL A 62 -13.81 -7.10 0.54
CA VAL A 62 -14.87 -6.88 1.54
C VAL A 62 -15.84 -5.80 1.08
N TYR A 63 -15.31 -4.70 0.52
CA TYR A 63 -16.14 -3.59 0.05
C TYR A 63 -16.51 -3.70 -1.44
N GLY A 64 -16.13 -4.78 -2.13
CA GLY A 64 -16.53 -5.05 -3.52
C GLY A 64 -15.98 -4.05 -4.55
N LEU A 65 -14.92 -3.29 -4.26
CA LEU A 65 -14.28 -2.33 -5.17
C LEU A 65 -13.32 -2.98 -6.17
N SER A 66 -13.58 -4.24 -6.57
CA SER A 66 -12.77 -4.95 -7.56
C SER A 66 -13.07 -4.49 -8.98
N ARG A 67 -14.30 -4.05 -9.25
CA ARG A 67 -14.79 -3.48 -10.51
C ARG A 67 -15.75 -2.33 -10.19
N SER A 68 -15.82 -1.33 -11.07
CA SER A 68 -16.81 -0.25 -10.93
C SER A 68 -18.20 -0.82 -11.17
N ARG A 69 -19.14 -0.51 -10.28
CA ARG A 69 -20.57 -0.86 -10.48
C ARG A 69 -21.29 0.18 -11.32
N TYR A 70 -20.85 1.43 -11.24
CA TYR A 70 -21.48 2.56 -11.90
C TYR A 70 -20.72 2.97 -13.16
N LEU A 71 -21.47 3.55 -14.11
CA LEU A 71 -20.93 4.23 -15.27
C LEU A 71 -20.69 5.71 -14.93
N GLY A 72 -19.52 6.22 -15.30
CA GLY A 72 -19.13 7.62 -15.11
C GLY A 72 -18.34 7.88 -13.84
N LEU A 73 -17.35 8.78 -13.96
CA LEU A 73 -16.37 9.07 -12.91
C LEU A 73 -17.01 9.57 -11.61
N ALA A 74 -18.01 10.45 -11.70
CA ALA A 74 -18.65 11.04 -10.54
C ALA A 74 -19.29 9.99 -9.61
N LYS A 75 -20.03 9.02 -10.18
CA LYS A 75 -20.70 7.96 -9.42
C LYS A 75 -19.69 6.98 -8.81
N THR A 76 -18.69 6.56 -9.58
CA THR A 76 -17.62 5.68 -9.07
C THR A 76 -16.81 6.37 -7.97
N HIS A 77 -16.53 7.66 -8.11
CA HIS A 77 -15.82 8.44 -7.10
C HIS A 77 -16.61 8.53 -5.80
N ALA A 78 -17.92 8.84 -5.88
CA ALA A 78 -18.81 8.84 -4.73
C ALA A 78 -18.87 7.47 -4.03
N GLU A 79 -18.94 6.37 -4.80
CA GLU A 79 -18.92 5.01 -4.25
C GLU A 79 -17.63 4.72 -3.45
N VAL A 80 -16.47 5.05 -4.02
CA VAL A 80 -15.17 4.85 -3.38
C VAL A 80 -15.04 5.71 -2.12
N LEU A 81 -15.49 6.96 -2.15
CA LEU A 81 -15.48 7.84 -0.98
C LEU A 81 -16.34 7.28 0.16
N LEU A 82 -17.59 6.93 -0.12
CA LEU A 82 -18.51 6.40 0.90
C LEU A 82 -17.95 5.12 1.54
N LYS A 83 -17.41 4.20 0.75
CA LYS A 83 -16.79 2.97 1.26
C LYS A 83 -15.51 3.25 2.06
N SER A 84 -14.73 4.26 1.66
CA SER A 84 -13.53 4.68 2.40
C SER A 84 -13.89 5.29 3.76
N ILE A 85 -14.94 6.10 3.83
CA ILE A 85 -15.46 6.65 5.09
C ILE A 85 -15.91 5.50 6.00
N ALA A 86 -16.73 4.57 5.49
CA ALA A 86 -17.18 3.41 6.26
C ALA A 86 -16.01 2.55 6.78
N TYR A 87 -14.96 2.35 5.98
CA TYR A 87 -13.75 1.66 6.41
C TYR A 87 -13.02 2.41 7.52
N ASN A 88 -12.85 3.73 7.38
CA ASN A 88 -12.19 4.54 8.39
C ASN A 88 -12.96 4.56 9.71
N LEU A 89 -14.30 4.63 9.67
CA LEU A 89 -15.15 4.53 10.86
C LEU A 89 -14.97 3.18 11.57
N LYS A 90 -15.07 2.07 10.84
CA LYS A 90 -14.86 0.72 11.39
C LYS A 90 -13.45 0.56 11.96
N ARG A 91 -12.43 1.08 11.28
CA ARG A 91 -11.04 1.02 11.74
C ARG A 91 -10.81 1.88 12.98
N GLY A 92 -11.40 3.08 13.02
CA GLY A 92 -11.37 3.99 14.16
C GLY A 92 -11.96 3.35 15.40
N LEU A 93 -13.19 2.82 15.31
CA LEU A 93 -13.84 2.08 16.40
C LEU A 93 -12.98 0.93 16.92
N ASN A 94 -12.42 0.12 16.02
CA ASN A 94 -11.53 -0.98 16.42
C ASN A 94 -10.23 -0.51 17.09
N LEU A 95 -9.76 0.70 16.79
CA LEU A 95 -8.58 1.27 17.43
C LEU A 95 -8.93 1.78 18.84
N PHE A 96 -10.08 2.45 18.99
CA PHE A 96 -10.59 2.90 20.28
C PHE A 96 -10.84 1.73 21.23
N LEU A 97 -11.54 0.68 20.78
CA LEU A 97 -11.88 -0.49 21.61
C LEU A 97 -10.66 -1.35 21.98
N LYS A 98 -9.58 -1.30 21.20
CA LYS A 98 -8.34 -2.05 21.48
C LYS A 98 -7.33 -1.28 22.32
N LYS A 99 -7.53 0.02 22.51
CA LYS A 99 -6.72 0.79 23.44
C LYS A 99 -7.15 0.37 24.85
N PRO A 100 -6.24 -0.05 25.75
CA PRO A 100 -6.62 -0.19 27.15
C PRO A 100 -7.16 1.16 27.61
N LEU A 101 -8.27 1.15 28.35
CA LEU A 101 -8.73 2.31 29.08
C LEU A 101 -7.55 2.73 29.96
N GLN A 102 -6.82 3.77 29.58
CA GLN A 102 -5.99 4.47 30.54
C GLN A 102 -7.02 5.15 31.44
N GLU A 103 -7.25 4.54 32.60
CA GLU A 103 -8.00 5.13 33.69
C GLU A 103 -7.44 6.54 33.91
N GLU A 104 -8.26 7.54 33.62
CA GLU A 104 -8.01 8.90 34.07
C GLU A 104 -8.14 8.87 35.60
N CYS A 105 -7.00 8.77 36.30
CA CYS A 105 -6.93 9.12 37.71
C CYS A 105 -7.24 10.61 37.84
N ILE A 106 -8.45 10.92 38.32
CA ILE A 106 -8.72 12.10 39.14
C ILE A 106 -8.26 11.78 40.56
#